data_AF-A0A373CL81-F1
#
_entry.id   AF-A0A373CL81-F1
#
_cell.length_a   1.000
_cell.length_b   1.000
_cell.length_c   1.000
_cell.angle_alpha   90.00
_cell.angle_beta   90.00
_cell.angle_gamma   90.00
#
_symmetry.space_group_name_H-M   'P 1'
#
loop_
_entity.id
_entity.type
_entity.pdbx_description
1 polymer ?
#
loop_
_entity_poly.entity_id
_entity_poly.type
_entity_poly.pdbx_seq_one_letter_code
_entity_poly.pdbx_strand_id
1 'polypeptide(L)'
;MCKGCKTLVSSLVLENRGTFEAKREAAIRAYKVYGITTTARLYEDDTAERYFHIYYNPSKQAAERELLEQRIEKLRQFMDRHVGKDEKFGKTYQEYFHLHYSKQGIFLDADERTDVIERELQLCGYFCIITSEK
;
A
#
# COMPACT_ATOMS: atom_id res chain seq x y z
N MET A 1 10.21 -13.33 -5.26
CA MET A 1 9.40 -12.12 -5.07
C MET A 1 9.34 -11.38 -6.40
N CYS A 2 8.26 -11.57 -7.19
CA CYS A 2 8.17 -11.01 -8.54
C CYS A 2 8.03 -9.48 -8.49
N LYS A 3 9.10 -8.77 -8.89
CA LYS A 3 9.10 -7.33 -9.09
C LYS A 3 8.28 -7.04 -10.37
N GLY A 4 6.98 -6.73 -10.22
CA GLY A 4 6.12 -6.37 -11.35
C GLY A 4 4.62 -6.43 -11.04
N CYS A 5 4.20 -7.35 -10.18
CA CYS A 5 2.76 -7.61 -9.94
C CYS A 5 2.16 -6.82 -8.77
N LYS A 6 2.82 -5.76 -8.30
CA LYS A 6 2.33 -4.98 -7.15
C LYS A 6 0.93 -4.40 -7.40
N THR A 7 0.69 -3.88 -8.60
CA THR A 7 -0.62 -3.32 -8.97
C THR A 7 -1.70 -4.39 -8.98
N LEU A 8 -1.47 -5.51 -9.69
CA LEU A 8 -2.41 -6.64 -9.73
C LEU A 8 -2.73 -7.17 -8.33
N VAL A 9 -1.71 -7.45 -7.52
CA VAL A 9 -1.89 -7.94 -6.14
C VAL A 9 -2.65 -6.92 -5.30
N SER A 10 -2.34 -5.61 -5.42
CA SER A 10 -3.08 -4.59 -4.69
C SER A 10 -4.55 -4.52 -5.10
N SER A 11 -4.86 -4.68 -6.39
CA SER A 11 -6.25 -4.69 -6.88
C SER A 11 -7.01 -5.89 -6.35
N LEU A 12 -6.43 -7.10 -6.43
CA LEU A 12 -7.03 -8.32 -5.88
C LEU A 12 -7.29 -8.22 -4.37
N VAL A 13 -6.37 -7.62 -3.62
CA VAL A 13 -6.58 -7.34 -2.19
C VAL A 13 -7.76 -6.40 -1.98
N LEU A 14 -7.82 -5.28 -2.71
CA LEU A 14 -8.90 -4.29 -2.56
C LEU A 14 -10.26 -4.86 -2.94
N GLU A 15 -10.33 -5.71 -3.96
CA GLU A 15 -11.57 -6.40 -4.38
C GLU A 15 -12.09 -7.38 -3.32
N ASN A 16 -11.19 -8.02 -2.58
CA ASN A 16 -11.55 -9.00 -1.55
C ASN A 16 -11.61 -8.40 -0.14
N ARG A 17 -11.26 -7.12 0.02
CA ARG A 17 -11.22 -6.46 1.32
C ARG A 17 -12.62 -6.41 1.94
N GLY A 18 -12.72 -6.76 3.21
CA GLY A 18 -13.96 -6.79 3.99
C GLY A 18 -14.78 -8.06 3.81
N THR A 19 -14.29 -9.05 3.06
CA THR A 19 -15.03 -10.27 2.75
C THR A 19 -14.64 -11.47 3.62
N PHE A 20 -13.49 -11.46 4.31
CA PHE A 20 -12.95 -12.67 4.96
C PHE A 20 -12.26 -12.44 6.31
N GLU A 21 -11.92 -11.20 6.64
CA GLU A 21 -11.09 -10.80 7.77
C GLU A 21 -11.74 -11.08 9.13
N ALA A 22 -13.07 -11.22 9.16
CA ALA A 22 -13.84 -11.58 10.34
C ALA A 22 -14.44 -13.00 10.28
N LYS A 23 -14.20 -13.74 9.18
CA LYS A 23 -14.78 -15.08 8.98
C LYS A 23 -13.95 -16.13 9.72
N ARG A 24 -14.59 -16.88 10.63
CA ARG A 24 -13.93 -17.92 11.43
C ARG A 24 -13.38 -19.08 10.59
N GLU A 25 -14.04 -19.39 9.47
CA GLU A 25 -13.58 -20.39 8.50
C GLU A 25 -12.30 -19.97 7.75
N ALA A 26 -12.08 -18.67 7.58
CA ALA A 26 -10.88 -18.14 6.93
C ALA A 26 -9.69 -18.04 7.91
N ALA A 27 -9.89 -18.31 9.20
CA ALA A 27 -8.87 -18.12 10.23
C ALA A 27 -7.83 -19.25 10.25
N ILE A 28 -6.57 -18.91 10.01
CA ILE A 28 -5.41 -19.80 10.09
C ILE A 28 -4.69 -19.56 11.41
N ARG A 29 -5.15 -20.25 12.46
CA ARG A 29 -4.78 -19.98 13.86
C ARG A 29 -3.28 -20.09 14.14
N ALA A 30 -2.59 -21.04 13.50
CA ALA A 30 -1.16 -21.26 13.68
C ALA A 30 -0.32 -20.01 13.31
N TYR A 31 -0.80 -19.23 12.35
CA TYR A 31 -0.13 -18.02 11.88
C TYR A 31 -0.82 -16.72 12.31
N LYS A 32 -1.95 -16.82 13.03
CA LYS A 32 -2.78 -15.68 13.45
C LYS A 32 -3.19 -14.77 12.28
N VAL A 33 -3.51 -15.38 11.15
CA VAL A 33 -3.97 -14.69 9.94
C VAL A 33 -5.34 -15.17 9.52
N TYR A 34 -6.02 -14.37 8.70
CA TYR A 34 -7.16 -14.79 7.90
C TYR A 34 -6.67 -14.98 6.46
N GLY A 35 -7.22 -15.94 5.73
CA GLY A 35 -6.77 -16.23 4.38
C GLY A 35 -7.89 -16.67 3.46
N ILE A 36 -7.80 -16.27 2.20
CA ILE A 36 -8.62 -16.74 1.09
C ILE A 36 -7.74 -17.03 -0.12
N THR A 37 -8.27 -17.76 -1.09
CA THR A 37 -7.60 -17.99 -2.37
C THR A 37 -8.52 -17.54 -3.49
N THR A 38 -7.99 -16.71 -4.38
CA THR A 38 -8.64 -16.33 -5.65
C THR A 38 -7.74 -16.74 -6.81
N THR A 39 -8.26 -16.70 -8.04
CA THR A 39 -7.49 -16.95 -9.25
C THR A 39 -7.45 -15.71 -10.14
N ALA A 40 -6.30 -15.49 -10.77
CA ALA A 40 -6.13 -14.44 -11.78
C ALA A 40 -4.99 -14.80 -12.74
N ARG A 41 -4.94 -14.15 -13.90
CA ARG A 41 -3.79 -14.25 -14.81
C ARG A 41 -2.66 -13.36 -14.30
N LEU A 42 -1.43 -13.88 -14.32
CA LEU A 42 -0.27 -13.12 -13.85
C LEU A 42 0.21 -12.10 -14.90
N TYR A 43 0.09 -12.48 -16.17
CA TYR A 43 0.35 -11.66 -17.36
C TYR A 43 -0.85 -11.71 -18.30
N GLU A 44 -1.06 -10.70 -19.15
CA GLU A 44 -2.19 -10.66 -20.09
C GLU A 44 -2.17 -11.85 -21.07
N ASP A 45 -0.97 -12.25 -21.50
CA ASP A 45 -0.72 -13.34 -22.43
C ASP A 45 -0.70 -14.74 -21.75
N ASP A 46 -0.87 -14.82 -20.43
CA ASP A 46 -0.91 -16.11 -19.75
C ASP A 46 -2.17 -16.89 -20.15
N THR A 47 -1.97 -18.15 -20.51
CA THR A 47 -3.04 -19.11 -20.82
C THR A 47 -3.61 -19.78 -19.57
N ALA A 48 -2.87 -19.76 -18.47
CA ALA A 48 -3.22 -20.43 -17.22
C ALA A 48 -3.48 -19.42 -16.10
N GLU A 49 -4.54 -19.64 -15.33
CA GLU A 49 -4.75 -18.90 -14.09
C GLU A 49 -3.76 -19.34 -13.02
N ARG A 50 -3.35 -18.39 -12.18
CA ARG A 50 -2.54 -18.63 -10.98
C ARG A 50 -3.41 -18.46 -9.75
N TYR A 51 -3.04 -19.17 -8.69
CA TYR A 51 -3.67 -19.02 -7.38
C TYR A 51 -3.01 -17.89 -6.62
N PHE A 52 -3.84 -16.96 -6.15
CA PHE A 52 -3.45 -15.85 -5.29
C PHE A 52 -4.04 -16.11 -3.91
N HIS A 53 -3.17 -16.53 -2.99
CA HIS A 53 -3.53 -16.69 -1.59
C HIS A 53 -3.36 -15.35 -0.88
N ILE A 54 -4.47 -14.69 -0.61
CA ILE A 54 -4.51 -13.39 0.06
C ILE A 54 -4.66 -13.65 1.56
N TYR A 55 -3.75 -13.08 2.33
CA TYR A 55 -3.75 -13.17 3.78
C TYR A 55 -3.89 -11.80 4.40
N TYR A 56 -4.59 -11.75 5.53
CA TYR A 56 -4.74 -10.58 6.38
C TYR A 56 -4.27 -10.89 7.81
N ASN A 57 -3.38 -10.07 8.35
CA ASN A 57 -2.91 -10.18 9.72
C ASN A 57 -3.22 -8.88 10.50
N PRO A 58 -4.10 -8.93 11.53
CA PRO A 58 -4.47 -7.74 12.31
C PRO A 58 -3.29 -7.06 13.03
N SER A 59 -2.35 -7.84 13.57
CA SER A 59 -1.16 -7.27 14.24
C SER A 59 -0.23 -6.59 13.24
N LYS A 60 -0.07 -7.17 12.04
CA LYS A 60 0.67 -6.55 10.95
C LYS A 60 -0.01 -5.27 10.46
N GLN A 61 -1.34 -5.28 10.34
CA GLN A 61 -2.11 -4.10 9.94
C GLN A 61 -1.89 -2.92 10.87
N ALA A 62 -1.96 -3.15 12.19
CA ALA A 62 -1.70 -2.11 13.17
C ALA A 62 -0.26 -1.55 13.05
N ALA A 63 0.74 -2.43 12.98
CA ALA A 63 2.14 -2.02 12.90
C ALA A 63 2.47 -1.27 11.60
N GLU A 64 1.98 -1.74 10.45
CA GLU A 64 2.22 -1.08 9.16
C GLU A 64 1.51 0.26 9.06
N ARG A 65 0.30 0.35 9.59
CA ARG A 65 -0.44 1.61 9.66
C ARG A 65 0.31 2.63 10.50
N GLU A 66 0.73 2.27 11.71
CA GLU A 66 1.51 3.16 12.57
C GLU A 66 2.81 3.64 11.87
N LEU A 67 3.51 2.72 11.21
CA LEU A 67 4.74 3.06 10.48
C LEU A 67 4.48 4.04 9.33
N LEU A 68 3.40 3.85 8.57
CA LEU A 68 3.03 4.73 7.46
C LEU A 68 2.68 6.13 7.96
N GLU A 69 1.82 6.22 8.98
CA GLU A 69 1.42 7.49 9.60
C GLU A 69 2.64 8.25 10.13
N GLN A 70 3.52 7.57 10.87
CA GLN A 70 4.77 8.17 11.36
C GLN A 70 5.70 8.63 10.23
N ARG A 71 5.71 7.92 9.09
CA ARG A 71 6.52 8.29 7.92
C ARG A 71 5.97 9.55 7.26
N ILE A 72 4.66 9.61 7.03
CA ILE A 72 4.00 10.78 6.42
C ILE A 72 4.20 12.01 7.30
N GLU A 73 4.01 11.88 8.62
CA GLU A 73 4.23 12.96 9.58
C GLU A 73 5.68 13.48 9.56
N LYS A 74 6.67 12.58 9.51
CA LYS A 74 8.09 12.98 9.41
C LYS A 74 8.39 13.73 8.12
N LEU A 75 7.79 13.32 6.99
CA LEU A 75 7.96 14.01 5.72
C LEU A 75 7.33 15.40 5.78
N ARG A 76 6.11 15.53 6.31
CA ARG A 76 5.41 16.81 6.54
C ARG A 76 6.25 17.76 7.39
N GLN A 77 6.68 17.32 8.57
CA GLN A 77 7.51 18.14 9.47
C GLN A 77 8.82 18.60 8.82
N PHE A 78 9.42 17.77 7.96
CA PHE A 78 10.63 18.16 7.24
C PHE A 78 10.33 19.24 6.20
N MET A 79 9.23 19.12 5.44
CA MET A 79 8.83 20.13 4.47
C MET A 79 8.47 21.47 5.13
N ASP A 80 7.72 21.45 6.23
CA ASP A 80 7.29 22.66 6.93
C ASP A 80 8.48 23.52 7.39
N ARG A 81 9.58 22.87 7.81
CA ARG A 81 10.84 23.55 8.18
C ARG A 81 11.57 24.21 7.01
N HIS A 82 11.18 23.90 5.77
CA HIS A 82 11.81 24.37 4.54
C HIS A 82 10.88 25.26 3.70
N VAL A 83 9.69 25.59 4.20
CA VAL A 83 8.82 26.62 3.61
C VAL A 83 9.59 27.93 3.48
N GLY A 84 9.50 28.56 2.31
CA GLY A 84 10.20 29.80 1.97
C GLY A 84 11.67 29.62 1.56
N LYS A 85 12.17 28.39 1.46
CA LYS A 85 13.54 28.10 1.01
C LYS A 85 13.56 27.60 -0.45
N ASP A 86 14.68 27.80 -1.12
CA ASP A 86 14.97 27.15 -2.41
C ASP A 86 15.44 25.71 -2.17
N GLU A 87 14.50 24.85 -1.77
CA GLU A 87 14.72 23.44 -1.47
C GLU A 87 13.91 22.59 -2.47
N LYS A 88 14.47 21.47 -2.93
CA LYS A 88 13.79 20.59 -3.90
C LYS A 88 13.60 19.20 -3.31
N PHE A 89 12.34 18.83 -3.11
CA PHE A 89 12.01 17.49 -2.61
C PHE A 89 11.94 16.45 -3.73
N GLY A 90 12.57 15.31 -3.48
CA GLY A 90 12.61 14.18 -4.40
C GLY A 90 11.29 13.38 -4.47
N LYS A 91 11.32 12.29 -5.26
CA LYS A 91 10.16 11.44 -5.56
C LYS A 91 9.43 10.90 -4.32
N THR A 92 10.16 10.63 -3.23
CA THR A 92 9.58 10.10 -1.99
C THR A 92 8.55 11.05 -1.37
N TYR A 93 8.73 12.36 -1.51
CA TYR A 93 7.76 13.35 -1.04
C TYR A 93 6.60 13.46 -2.02
N GLN A 94 6.90 13.47 -3.33
CA GLN A 94 5.91 13.55 -4.39
C GLN A 94 4.97 12.32 -4.44
N GLU A 95 5.38 11.20 -3.84
CA GLU A 95 4.55 10.01 -3.66
C GLU A 95 3.32 10.31 -2.78
N TYR A 96 3.50 11.05 -1.68
CA TYR A 96 2.47 11.34 -0.69
C TYR A 96 1.95 12.77 -0.70
N PHE A 97 2.63 13.67 -1.42
CA PHE A 97 2.30 15.10 -1.40
C PHE A 97 2.35 15.74 -2.79
N HIS A 98 1.42 16.67 -3.04
CA HIS A 98 1.49 17.64 -4.11
C HIS A 98 2.30 18.84 -3.64
N LEU A 99 3.47 19.06 -4.23
CA LEU A 99 4.40 20.13 -3.81
C LEU A 99 4.15 21.41 -4.60
N HIS A 100 4.04 22.53 -3.90
CA HIS A 100 3.80 23.85 -4.48
C HIS A 100 5.05 24.72 -4.41
N TYR A 101 5.41 25.30 -5.56
CA TYR A 101 6.57 26.18 -5.69
C TYR A 101 6.16 27.51 -6.31
N SER A 102 6.84 28.57 -5.90
CA SER A 102 6.73 29.88 -6.55
C SER A 102 7.35 29.85 -7.96
N LYS A 103 7.08 30.89 -8.75
CA LYS A 103 7.72 31.09 -10.07
C LYS A 103 9.25 31.18 -9.99
N GLN A 104 9.79 31.54 -8.83
CA GLN A 104 11.23 31.66 -8.57
C GLN A 104 11.84 30.35 -8.06
N GLY A 105 11.06 29.27 -7.96
CA GLY A 105 11.52 27.96 -7.50
C GLY A 105 11.48 27.76 -5.99
N ILE A 106 11.11 28.78 -5.21
CA ILE A 106 11.00 28.68 -3.74
C ILE A 106 9.82 27.77 -3.35
N PHE A 107 10.05 26.87 -2.40
CA PHE A 107 9.02 25.99 -1.85
C PHE A 107 8.02 26.78 -1.00
N LEU A 108 6.72 26.63 -1.30
CA LEU A 108 5.65 27.38 -0.66
C LEU A 108 4.89 26.51 0.34
N ASP A 109 4.40 25.35 -0.09
CA ASP A 109 3.60 24.44 0.73
C ASP A 109 3.47 23.06 0.04
N ALA A 110 2.83 22.11 0.71
CA ALA A 110 2.49 20.80 0.19
C ALA A 110 1.09 20.34 0.63
N ASP A 111 0.30 19.79 -0.29
CA ASP A 111 -0.97 19.13 0.02
C ASP A 111 -0.79 17.61 0.06
N GLU A 112 -1.47 16.92 0.97
CA GLU A 112 -1.45 15.46 0.99
C GLU A 112 -2.21 14.86 -0.20
N ARG A 113 -1.63 13.81 -0.77
CA ARG A 113 -2.28 12.93 -1.75
C ARG A 113 -3.12 11.92 -1.01
N THR A 114 -4.26 12.37 -0.48
CA THR A 114 -5.13 11.57 0.38
C THR A 114 -5.55 10.26 -0.28
N ASP A 115 -5.79 10.26 -1.59
CA ASP A 115 -6.11 9.07 -2.39
C ASP A 115 -5.01 7.99 -2.31
N VAL A 116 -3.74 8.39 -2.38
CA VAL A 116 -2.60 7.47 -2.29
C VAL A 116 -2.42 6.96 -0.86
N ILE A 117 -2.50 7.87 0.11
CA ILE A 117 -2.32 7.55 1.52
C ILE A 117 -3.41 6.58 1.99
N GLU A 118 -4.67 6.90 1.70
CA GLU A 118 -5.81 6.04 2.02
C GLU A 118 -5.71 4.68 1.34
N ARG A 119 -5.26 4.62 0.08
CA ARG A 119 -5.04 3.35 -0.61
C ARG A 119 -3.96 2.52 0.07
N GLU A 120 -2.84 3.11 0.50
CA GLU A 120 -1.79 2.37 1.20
C GLU A 120 -2.24 1.90 2.58
N LEU A 121 -2.96 2.75 3.33
CA LEU A 121 -3.60 2.39 4.60
C LEU A 121 -4.57 1.20 4.46
N GLN A 122 -5.31 1.16 3.36
CA GLN A 122 -6.22 0.06 3.05
C GLN A 122 -5.52 -1.27 2.73
N LEU A 123 -4.25 -1.22 2.32
CA LEU A 123 -3.43 -2.39 2.01
C LEU A 123 -2.61 -2.88 3.22
N CYS A 124 -2.56 -2.11 4.32
CA CYS A 124 -1.88 -2.52 5.54
C CYS A 124 -2.41 -3.86 6.08
N GLY A 125 -1.49 -4.74 6.45
CA GLY A 125 -1.78 -6.06 7.00
C GLY A 125 -2.04 -7.15 5.96
N TYR A 126 -2.15 -6.79 4.69
CA TYR A 126 -2.34 -7.77 3.61
C TYR A 126 -1.00 -8.23 3.04
N PHE A 127 -0.95 -9.51 2.67
CA PHE A 127 0.14 -10.06 1.88
C PHE A 127 -0.38 -11.21 1.03
N CYS A 128 0.28 -11.45 -0.11
CA CYS A 128 -0.15 -12.46 -1.07
C CYS A 128 0.96 -13.46 -1.34
N ILE A 129 0.60 -14.74 -1.43
CA ILE A 129 1.45 -15.80 -1.97
C ILE A 129 0.84 -16.24 -3.31
N ILE A 130 1.68 -16.42 -4.33
CA ILE A 130 1.25 -16.84 -5.66
C ILE A 130 1.80 -18.23 -5.91
N THR A 131 0.93 -19.16 -6.31
CA THR A 131 1.32 -20.52 -6.65
C THR A 131 0.74 -20.93 -8.00
N SER A 132 1.43 -21.86 -8.66
CA SER A 132 0.98 -22.48 -9.91
C SER A 132 0.00 -23.63 -9.68
N GLU A 133 0.02 -24.21 -8.48
CA GLU A 133 -0.79 -25.34 -8.03
C GLU A 133 -1.42 -24.97 -6.70
N LYS A 134 -2.61 -25.51 -6.41
CA LYS A 134 -3.41 -25.13 -5.25
C LYS A 134 -2.89 -25.75 -3.95
#